data_AF-A0A1J3G6I6-F1
#
_entry.id   AF-A0A1J3G6I6-F1
#
_cell.length_a   1.000
_cell.length_b   1.000
_cell.length_c   1.000
_cell.angle_alpha   90.00
_cell.angle_beta   90.00
_cell.angle_gamma   90.00
#
_symmetry.space_group_name_H-M   'P 1'
#
loop_
_entity.id
_entity.type
_entity.pdbx_description
1 polymer ?
#
loop_
_entity_poly.entity_id
_entity_poly.type
_entity_poly.pdbx_seq_one_letter_code
_entity_poly.pdbx_strand_id
1 'polypeptide(L)'
;MRPRYTAFTVGLGSLSRLHHRRFLTAPNPSEDFDFILYMANKAKSINKALNEFVPLCTNPFLHKIREAMRYSLLSNGKRVRPVLCLAACELVGGHESAAMRTACAVEMIHASSLIQDDL
;
A
#
# COMPACT_ATOMS: atom_id res chain seq x y z
N MET A 1 37.14 -0.06 7.68
CA MET A 1 36.41 0.75 6.67
C MET A 1 35.11 1.22 7.27
N ARG A 2 35.00 2.53 7.54
CA ARG A 2 33.79 3.25 7.99
C ARG A 2 33.63 4.46 7.06
N PRO A 3 32.42 4.86 6.62
CA PRO A 3 32.27 5.97 5.70
C PRO A 3 32.60 7.30 6.39
N ARG A 4 33.42 8.11 5.72
CA ARG A 4 33.79 9.47 6.11
C ARG A 4 32.62 10.40 5.82
N TYR A 5 32.02 10.99 6.84
CA TYR A 5 31.31 12.26 6.67
C TYR A 5 32.29 13.37 7.03
N THR A 6 32.70 14.12 6.01
CA THR A 6 33.57 15.29 6.09
C THR A 6 32.86 16.42 6.83
N ALA A 7 33.42 16.81 7.98
CA ALA A 7 33.12 18.08 8.62
C ALA A 7 33.70 19.22 7.76
N PHE A 8 32.84 20.08 7.23
CA PHE A 8 33.24 21.31 6.55
C PHE A 8 33.05 22.47 7.53
N THR A 9 34.13 22.84 8.20
CA THR A 9 34.24 24.06 9.02
C THR A 9 34.90 25.16 8.19
N VAL A 10 34.17 26.22 7.85
CA VAL A 10 34.75 27.53 7.52
C VAL A 10 33.77 28.64 7.90
N GLY A 11 34.26 29.66 8.61
CA GLY A 11 33.74 31.02 8.48
C GLY A 11 33.11 31.64 9.73
N LEU A 12 33.96 32.16 10.64
CA LEU A 12 33.57 33.24 11.53
C LEU A 12 33.28 34.50 10.70
N GLY A 13 32.01 34.90 10.66
CA GLY A 13 31.54 36.16 10.10
C GLY A 13 30.55 36.80 11.06
N SER A 14 30.87 38.00 11.50
CA SER A 14 30.20 38.78 12.55
C SER A 14 28.93 39.48 12.04
N LEU A 15 27.97 39.62 12.96
CA LEU A 15 26.90 40.64 13.04
C LEU A 15 25.59 40.48 12.22
N SER A 16 24.54 40.22 13.01
CA SER A 16 23.28 41.00 13.06
C SER A 16 22.11 40.57 12.16
N ARG A 17 21.00 40.29 12.87
CA ARG A 17 19.60 40.05 12.45
C ARG A 17 19.31 38.63 11.95
N LEU A 18 18.45 37.91 12.67
CA LEU A 18 17.08 37.61 12.23
C LEU A 18 16.41 36.64 13.23
N HIS A 19 15.29 37.11 13.78
CA HIS A 19 14.06 36.38 14.04
C HIS A 19 14.14 35.01 14.73
N HIS A 20 13.66 35.00 15.99
CA HIS A 20 12.72 34.00 16.50
C HIS A 20 13.03 32.56 16.04
N ARG A 21 13.93 31.89 16.78
CA ARG A 21 14.01 30.42 16.78
C ARG A 21 12.63 29.87 17.14
N ARG A 22 11.80 29.62 16.11
CA ARG A 22 10.67 28.70 16.23
C ARG A 22 11.29 27.36 16.59
N PHE A 23 11.08 26.94 17.84
CA PHE A 23 11.14 25.54 18.19
C PHE A 23 10.35 24.78 17.12
N LEU A 24 11.02 23.97 16.31
CA LEU A 24 10.36 22.88 15.62
C LEU A 24 9.90 21.95 16.74
N THR A 25 8.65 22.11 17.15
CA THR A 25 7.97 21.16 18.02
C THR A 25 8.14 19.79 17.38
N ALA A 26 8.75 18.85 18.10
CA ALA A 26 8.76 17.45 17.69
C ALA A 26 7.33 17.03 17.32
N PRO A 27 7.13 16.23 16.26
CA PRO A 27 5.80 15.73 15.94
C PRO A 27 5.21 15.05 17.19
N ASN A 28 3.98 15.41 17.54
CA ASN A 28 3.27 14.85 18.69
C ASN A 28 3.24 13.31 18.56
N PRO A 29 3.68 12.56 19.58
CA PRO A 29 3.82 11.10 19.50
C PRO A 29 2.50 10.33 19.71
N SER A 30 1.35 10.87 19.30
CA SER A 30 0.05 10.22 19.58
C SER A 30 -1.03 10.53 18.56
N GLU A 31 -0.81 10.21 17.29
CA GLU A 31 -1.91 9.61 16.53
C GLU A 31 -1.82 8.11 16.77
N ASP A 32 -2.71 7.58 17.59
CA ASP A 32 -2.80 6.15 17.83
C ASP A 32 -3.17 5.48 16.50
N PHE A 33 -2.31 4.60 15.99
CA PHE A 33 -2.54 3.98 14.69
C PHE A 33 -3.68 2.96 14.80
N ASP A 34 -4.84 3.31 14.27
CA ASP A 34 -5.97 2.39 14.16
C ASP A 34 -5.74 1.39 13.03
N PHE A 35 -5.18 0.23 13.41
CA PHE A 35 -4.93 -0.87 12.50
C PHE A 35 -6.21 -1.40 11.84
N ILE A 36 -7.33 -1.43 12.57
CA ILE A 36 -8.59 -1.99 12.06
C ILE A 36 -9.17 -1.08 10.99
N LEU A 37 -9.16 0.23 11.24
CA LEU A 37 -9.55 1.23 10.25
C LEU A 37 -8.63 1.22 9.02
N TYR A 38 -7.31 1.09 9.23
CA TYR A 38 -6.35 0.96 8.14
C TYR A 38 -6.66 -0.25 7.24
N MET A 39 -6.81 -1.44 7.85
CA MET A 39 -7.13 -2.67 7.13
C MET A 39 -8.46 -2.56 6.38
N ALA A 40 -9.50 -2.00 7.00
CA ALA A 40 -10.81 -1.84 6.39
C ALA A 40 -10.76 -0.90 5.17
N ASN A 41 -10.06 0.23 5.27
CA ASN A 41 -9.91 1.18 4.19
C ASN A 41 -9.14 0.59 3.01
N LYS A 42 -8.01 -0.08 3.28
CA LYS A 42 -7.22 -0.72 2.21
C LYS A 42 -8.00 -1.86 1.56
N ALA A 43 -8.67 -2.71 2.33
CA ALA A 43 -9.50 -3.79 1.80
C ALA A 43 -10.61 -3.24 0.88
N LYS A 44 -11.24 -2.12 1.24
CA LYS A 44 -12.23 -1.44 0.39
C LYS A 44 -11.64 -0.99 -0.96
N SER A 45 -10.49 -0.33 -0.94
CA SER A 45 -9.79 0.10 -2.17
C SER A 45 -9.37 -1.08 -3.05
N ILE A 46 -8.84 -2.15 -2.44
CA ILE A 46 -8.44 -3.37 -3.13
C ILE A 46 -9.66 -4.07 -3.76
N ASN A 47 -10.75 -4.23 -3.01
CA ASN A 47 -11.98 -4.84 -3.52
C ASN A 47 -12.54 -4.07 -4.73
N LYS A 48 -12.49 -2.74 -4.68
CA LYS A 48 -12.86 -1.89 -5.82
C LYS A 48 -11.96 -2.16 -7.03
N ALA A 49 -10.64 -2.17 -6.85
CA ALA A 49 -9.69 -2.42 -7.93
C ALA A 49 -9.82 -3.84 -8.52
N LEU A 50 -9.98 -4.87 -7.69
CA LEU A 50 -10.23 -6.25 -8.15
C LEU A 50 -11.50 -6.36 -8.99
N ASN A 51 -12.57 -5.68 -8.56
CA ASN A 51 -13.83 -5.64 -9.28
C ASN A 51 -13.68 -5.02 -10.68
N GLU A 52 -12.84 -3.98 -10.80
CA GLU A 52 -12.53 -3.31 -12.07
C GLU A 52 -11.60 -4.13 -12.97
N PHE A 53 -10.63 -4.86 -12.39
CA PHE A 53 -9.67 -5.67 -13.16
C PHE A 53 -10.24 -6.98 -13.72
N VAL A 54 -11.34 -7.49 -13.15
CA VAL A 54 -12.02 -8.69 -13.65
C VAL A 54 -13.47 -8.36 -14.02
N PRO A 55 -13.72 -7.55 -15.07
CA PRO A 55 -15.07 -7.14 -15.42
C PRO A 55 -15.86 -8.29 -16.02
N LEU A 56 -17.17 -8.36 -15.77
CA LEU A 56 -18.04 -9.27 -16.52
C LEU A 56 -18.04 -8.90 -18.00
N CYS A 57 -18.32 -9.87 -18.87
CA CYS A 57 -18.36 -9.67 -20.31
C CYS A 57 -19.56 -10.38 -20.93
N THR A 58 -20.01 -9.89 -22.08
CA THR A 58 -21.18 -10.40 -22.81
C THR A 58 -20.92 -11.70 -23.57
N ASN A 59 -19.65 -12.03 -23.86
CA ASN A 59 -19.31 -13.30 -24.49
C ASN A 59 -19.71 -14.46 -23.56
N PRO A 60 -20.60 -15.39 -23.97
CA PRO A 60 -21.16 -16.40 -23.08
C PRO A 60 -20.12 -17.36 -22.46
N PHE A 61 -19.08 -17.73 -23.21
CA PHE A 61 -18.02 -18.62 -22.71
C PHE A 61 -17.15 -17.91 -21.68
N LEU A 62 -16.69 -16.69 -22.00
CA LEU A 62 -15.89 -15.89 -21.09
C LEU A 62 -16.71 -15.42 -19.88
N HIS A 63 -18.02 -15.20 -20.03
CA HIS A 63 -18.91 -14.83 -18.93
C HIS A 63 -18.84 -15.85 -17.80
N LYS A 64 -19.06 -17.13 -18.10
CA LYS A 64 -19.04 -18.20 -17.09
C LYS A 64 -17.68 -18.29 -16.38
N ILE A 65 -16.58 -18.18 -17.13
CA ILE A 65 -15.23 -18.21 -16.55
C ILE A 65 -15.03 -17.01 -15.62
N ARG A 66 -15.38 -15.80 -16.06
CA ARG A 66 -15.20 -14.58 -15.25
C ARG A 66 -16.13 -14.54 -14.05
N GLU A 67 -17.33 -15.07 -14.17
CA GLU A 67 -18.26 -15.23 -13.06
C GLU A 67 -17.67 -16.15 -11.98
N ALA A 68 -17.14 -17.32 -12.37
CA ALA A 68 -16.45 -18.23 -11.46
C ALA A 68 -15.21 -17.60 -10.81
N MET A 69 -14.38 -16.90 -11.60
CA MET A 69 -13.22 -16.17 -11.07
C MET A 69 -13.64 -15.13 -10.02
N ARG A 70 -14.68 -14.34 -10.33
CA ARG A 70 -15.18 -13.28 -9.45
C ARG A 70 -15.80 -13.85 -8.18
N TYR A 71 -16.49 -14.98 -8.25
CA TYR A 71 -17.09 -15.65 -7.10
C TYR A 71 -16.03 -15.92 -6.01
N SER A 72 -14.92 -16.57 -6.36
CA SER A 72 -13.86 -16.88 -5.39
C SER A 72 -13.06 -15.62 -5.02
N LEU A 73 -12.69 -14.79 -6.01
CA LEU A 73 -11.81 -13.64 -5.80
C LEU A 73 -12.47 -12.53 -4.96
N LEU A 74 -13.75 -12.23 -5.22
CA LEU A 74 -14.51 -11.16 -4.54
C LEU A 74 -15.28 -11.64 -3.31
N SER A 75 -15.10 -12.91 -2.92
CA SER A 75 -15.59 -13.43 -1.65
C SER A 75 -15.02 -12.65 -0.46
N ASN A 76 -15.68 -12.76 0.69
CA ASN A 76 -15.34 -11.97 1.87
C ASN A 76 -14.00 -12.46 2.47
N GLY A 77 -12.91 -11.75 2.16
CA GLY A 77 -11.56 -12.03 2.66
C GLY A 77 -10.98 -10.86 3.45
N LYS A 78 -10.05 -11.15 4.37
CA LYS A 78 -9.35 -10.12 5.18
C LYS A 78 -8.37 -9.26 4.37
N ARG A 79 -8.09 -9.64 3.11
CA ARG A 79 -7.17 -8.96 2.19
C ARG A 79 -5.77 -8.70 2.77
N VAL A 80 -5.27 -9.59 3.63
CA VAL A 80 -3.99 -9.39 4.31
C VAL A 80 -2.82 -9.25 3.34
N ARG A 81 -2.74 -10.14 2.32
CA ARG A 81 -1.63 -10.15 1.35
C ARG A 81 -1.54 -8.87 0.51
N PRO A 82 -2.63 -8.39 -0.13
CA PRO A 82 -2.56 -7.15 -0.88
C PRO A 82 -2.28 -5.95 0.03
N VAL A 83 -2.81 -5.91 1.26
CA VAL A 83 -2.49 -4.83 2.21
C VAL A 83 -0.99 -4.82 2.55
N LEU A 84 -0.38 -5.99 2.80
CA LEU A 84 1.07 -6.08 3.02
C LEU A 84 1.88 -5.57 1.82
N CYS A 85 1.44 -5.87 0.59
CA CYS A 85 2.08 -5.35 -0.62
C CYS A 85 2.02 -3.81 -0.69
N LEU A 86 0.87 -3.22 -0.35
CA LEU A 86 0.70 -1.76 -0.35
C LEU A 86 1.53 -1.12 0.77
N ALA A 87 1.49 -1.68 1.98
CA ALA A 87 2.26 -1.21 3.12
C ALA A 87 3.77 -1.26 2.86
N ALA A 88 4.28 -2.31 2.20
CA ALA A 88 5.68 -2.41 1.82
C ALA A 88 6.09 -1.33 0.80
N CYS A 89 5.20 -0.97 -0.12
CA CYS A 89 5.43 0.15 -1.05
C CYS A 89 5.47 1.49 -0.32
N GLU A 90 4.52 1.73 0.59
CA GLU A 90 4.47 2.95 1.41
C GLU A 90 5.70 3.08 2.31
N LEU A 91 6.17 1.97 2.90
CA LEU A 91 7.34 1.92 3.79
C LEU A 91 8.61 2.44 3.11
N VAL A 92 8.78 2.20 1.81
CA VAL A 92 9.94 2.66 1.03
C VAL A 92 9.72 4.03 0.37
N GLY A 93 8.63 4.72 0.72
CA GLY A 93 8.28 6.05 0.18
C GLY A 93 7.54 6.02 -1.16
N GLY A 94 7.03 4.86 -1.59
CA GLY A 94 6.21 4.72 -2.79
C GLY A 94 4.74 5.10 -2.56
N HIS A 95 4.01 5.30 -3.65
CA HIS A 95 2.56 5.56 -3.62
C HIS A 95 1.75 4.29 -3.81
N GLU A 96 0.66 4.14 -3.05
CA GLU A 96 -0.28 3.01 -3.14
C GLU A 96 -0.71 2.71 -4.59
N SER A 97 -1.00 3.75 -5.37
CA SER A 97 -1.43 3.64 -6.77
C SER A 97 -0.42 2.90 -7.66
N ALA A 98 0.88 3.01 -7.36
CA ALA A 98 1.94 2.31 -8.09
C ALA A 98 1.95 0.81 -7.77
N ALA A 99 1.55 0.42 -6.55
CA ALA A 99 1.52 -0.97 -6.10
C ALA A 99 0.15 -1.65 -6.25
N MET A 100 -0.93 -0.91 -6.53
CA MET A 100 -2.30 -1.44 -6.57
C MET A 100 -2.47 -2.63 -7.53
N ARG A 101 -1.87 -2.57 -8.73
CA ARG A 101 -1.91 -3.69 -9.69
C ARG A 101 -1.20 -4.93 -9.14
N THR A 102 -0.03 -4.74 -8.52
CA THR A 102 0.74 -5.83 -7.91
C THR A 102 0.00 -6.45 -6.73
N ALA A 103 -0.59 -5.62 -5.86
CA ALA A 103 -1.42 -6.08 -4.75
C ALA A 103 -2.60 -6.93 -5.26
N CYS A 104 -3.30 -6.47 -6.29
CA CYS A 104 -4.39 -7.24 -6.90
C CYS A 104 -3.91 -8.54 -7.53
N ALA A 105 -2.77 -8.54 -8.22
CA ALA A 105 -2.19 -9.76 -8.81
C ALA A 105 -1.84 -10.81 -7.75
N VAL A 106 -1.27 -10.40 -6.61
CA VAL A 106 -0.98 -11.30 -5.48
C VAL A 106 -2.26 -11.92 -4.93
N GLU A 107 -3.33 -11.14 -4.78
CA GLU A 107 -4.62 -11.66 -4.31
C GLU A 107 -5.28 -12.59 -5.34
N MET A 108 -5.12 -12.34 -6.63
CA MET A 108 -5.59 -13.24 -7.70
C MET A 108 -4.85 -14.58 -7.67
N ILE A 109 -3.53 -14.56 -7.49
CA ILE A 109 -2.73 -15.79 -7.33
C ILE A 109 -3.19 -16.55 -6.09
N HIS A 110 -3.37 -15.86 -4.96
CA HIS A 110 -3.88 -16.47 -3.74
C HIS A 110 -5.27 -17.12 -3.94
N ALA A 111 -6.21 -16.42 -4.57
CA ALA A 111 -7.53 -16.99 -4.84
C ALA A 111 -7.45 -18.23 -5.74
N SER A 112 -6.56 -18.21 -6.75
CA SER A 112 -6.37 -19.36 -7.64
C SER A 112 -5.76 -20.57 -6.93
N SER A 113 -4.87 -20.36 -5.96
CA SER A 113 -4.28 -21.45 -5.18
C SER A 113 -5.35 -22.14 -4.32
N LEU A 114 -6.23 -21.37 -3.66
CA LEU A 114 -7.32 -21.96 -2.86
C LEU A 114 -8.25 -22.84 -3.70
N ILE A 115 -8.60 -22.40 -4.91
CA ILE A 115 -9.43 -23.20 -5.83
C ILE A 115 -8.75 -24.52 -6.19
N GLN A 116 -7.42 -24.52 -6.36
CA GLN A 116 -6.65 -25.72 -6.67
C GLN A 116 -6.44 -26.61 -5.43
N ASP A 117 -6.33 -26.04 -4.24
CA ASP A 117 -6.19 -26.75 -2.96
C ASP A 117 -7.49 -27.47 -2.55
N ASP A 118 -8.65 -26.95 -2.97
CA ASP A 118 -9.98 -27.52 -2.68
C ASP A 118 -10.35 -28.71 -3.60
N LEU A 119 -9.59 -28.95 -4.67
CA LEU A 119 -9.82 -30.02 -5.66
C LEU A 119 -9.08 -31.32 -5.29
#